data_AF-A0A2D7F501-F1
#
_entry.id   AF-A0A2D7F501-F1
#
_cell.length_a   1.000
_cell.length_b   1.000
_cell.length_c   1.000
_cell.angle_alpha   90.00
_cell.angle_beta   90.00
_cell.angle_gamma   90.00
#
_symmetry.space_group_name_H-M   'P 1'
#
loop_
_entity.id
_entity.type
_entity.pdbx_description
1 polymer ?
#
loop_
_entity_poly.entity_id
_entity_poly.type
_entity_poly.pdbx_seq_one_letter_code
_entity_poly.pdbx_strand_id
1 'polypeptide(L)'
;MNVARTADFKLGLFLYCLFALVSITLLLFAGGFTTSIKAGMAFLDWPLSNGSINPEGWLTESDKFAEHSHRLLGMQIGLISMGLVLWTFLRESRAWVRKMAWALLALVVFQGLLGGARVLFDQLNTLAESNLVAQLFLVAHASGAMLVLTLLVSITFACSKSWISNHFQFPEDAERVSLKRLAWVAYLATFVQIFMGAVMRHADAGLAIARFPLANESSVIPAYWNFAVSIHFAHRVGALILTVLLLYLVWRLLKHRALDKIFFRFPILISVVLSLQVYLGALTIWTAKNPYSATMHHLVGAFLLATIWGITFILSRSRVSE
;
A
#
# COMPACT_ATOMS: atom_id res chain seq x y z
N MET A 1 -28.43 24.03 14.73
CA MET A 1 -28.64 23.49 13.36
C MET A 1 -28.57 21.97 13.46
N ASN A 2 -29.70 21.26 13.31
CA ASN A 2 -29.68 19.79 13.26
C ASN A 2 -29.11 19.36 11.90
N VAL A 3 -27.82 19.03 11.88
CA VAL A 3 -27.13 18.57 10.68
C VAL A 3 -27.55 17.12 10.43
N ALA A 4 -28.56 16.90 9.59
CA ALA A 4 -29.01 15.56 9.25
C ALA A 4 -27.93 14.78 8.46
N ARG A 5 -27.82 13.48 8.73
CA ARG A 5 -27.01 12.53 7.96
C ARG A 5 -27.77 12.11 6.71
N THR A 6 -27.09 11.97 5.57
CA THR A 6 -27.70 11.45 4.33
C THR A 6 -26.75 10.49 3.61
N ALA A 7 -27.27 9.68 2.70
CA ALA A 7 -26.47 8.79 1.84
C ALA A 7 -26.03 9.50 0.54
N ASP A 8 -26.51 10.73 0.31
CA ASP A 8 -26.32 11.44 -0.96
C ASP A 8 -24.86 11.80 -1.21
N PHE A 9 -24.56 12.03 -2.48
CA PHE A 9 -23.24 12.46 -2.90
C PHE A 9 -22.88 13.82 -2.30
N LYS A 10 -21.69 13.87 -1.67
CA LYS A 10 -21.14 15.06 -1.03
C LYS A 10 -19.79 15.35 -1.65
N LEU A 11 -19.73 16.35 -2.53
CA LEU A 11 -18.49 16.71 -3.25
C LEU A 11 -17.34 16.99 -2.27
N GLY A 12 -17.58 17.75 -1.20
CA GLY A 12 -16.56 18.07 -0.20
C GLY A 12 -15.95 16.83 0.48
N LEU A 13 -16.78 15.86 0.88
CA LEU A 13 -16.29 14.61 1.48
C LEU A 13 -15.50 13.77 0.46
N PHE A 14 -15.97 13.71 -0.79
CA PHE A 14 -15.25 12.99 -1.85
C PHE A 14 -13.89 13.63 -2.16
N LEU A 15 -13.82 14.97 -2.29
CA LEU A 15 -12.56 15.69 -2.49
C LEU A 15 -11.61 15.51 -1.30
N TYR A 16 -12.14 15.46 -0.08
CA TYR A 16 -11.34 15.17 1.12
C TYR A 16 -10.76 13.75 1.10
N CYS A 17 -11.52 12.77 0.62
CA CYS A 17 -11.01 11.41 0.41
C CYS A 17 -9.89 11.36 -0.66
N LEU A 18 -10.05 12.12 -1.76
CA LEU A 18 -8.99 12.25 -2.78
C LEU A 18 -7.74 12.92 -2.22
N PHE A 19 -7.90 13.97 -1.41
CA PHE A 19 -6.80 14.59 -0.70
C PHE A 19 -6.07 13.57 0.20
N ALA A 20 -6.82 12.76 0.95
CA ALA A 20 -6.25 11.68 1.76
C ALA A 20 -5.44 10.66 0.93
N LEU A 21 -5.92 10.29 -0.27
CA LEU A 21 -5.20 9.41 -1.20
C LEU A 21 -3.91 10.03 -1.74
N VAL A 22 -3.90 11.33 -2.00
CA VAL A 22 -2.68 12.05 -2.39
C VAL A 22 -1.70 12.11 -1.20
N SER A 23 -2.17 12.44 0.00
CA SER A 23 -1.33 12.48 1.19
C SER A 23 -0.71 11.12 1.53
N ILE A 24 -1.47 10.01 1.44
CA ILE A 24 -0.91 8.68 1.74
C ILE A 24 0.12 8.26 0.69
N THR A 25 -0.03 8.73 -0.56
CA THR A 25 0.98 8.52 -1.62
C THR A 25 2.31 9.17 -1.25
N LEU A 26 2.28 10.41 -0.74
CA LEU A 26 3.48 11.10 -0.25
C LEU A 26 4.07 10.38 0.97
N LEU A 27 3.23 9.90 1.89
CA LEU A 27 3.68 9.14 3.06
C LEU A 27 4.38 7.83 2.68
N LEU A 28 3.82 7.07 1.74
CA LEU A 28 4.39 5.81 1.24
C LEU A 28 5.72 6.04 0.51
N PHE A 29 5.82 7.12 -0.28
CA PHE A 29 7.08 7.54 -0.88
C PHE A 29 8.12 7.84 0.20
N ALA A 30 7.78 8.71 1.15
CA ALA A 30 8.70 9.13 2.21
C ALA A 30 9.18 7.92 3.03
N GLY A 31 8.28 7.05 3.47
CA GLY A 31 8.64 5.85 4.24
C GLY A 31 9.47 4.85 3.44
N GLY A 32 9.15 4.67 2.15
CA GLY A 32 9.96 3.90 1.21
C GLY A 32 11.37 4.47 1.07
N PHE A 33 11.51 5.79 0.97
CA PHE A 33 12.80 6.46 0.83
C PHE A 33 13.62 6.38 2.11
N THR A 34 13.04 6.72 3.28
CA THR A 34 13.68 6.60 4.60
C THR A 34 14.22 5.19 4.84
N THR A 35 13.44 4.17 4.48
CA THR A 35 13.89 2.78 4.59
C THR A 35 15.00 2.46 3.59
N SER A 36 15.00 3.05 2.39
CA SER A 36 15.97 2.77 1.32
C SER A 36 17.36 3.28 1.66
N ILE A 37 17.43 4.43 2.33
CA ILE A 37 18.70 5.03 2.78
C ILE A 37 19.08 4.65 4.22
N LYS A 38 18.35 3.71 4.83
CA LYS A 38 18.54 3.26 6.23
C LYS A 38 18.45 4.38 7.27
N ALA A 39 17.67 5.42 7.00
CA ALA A 39 17.51 6.59 7.87
C ALA A 39 16.41 6.44 8.94
N GLY A 40 15.86 5.24 9.15
CA GLY A 40 14.71 5.05 10.04
C GLY A 40 14.99 5.22 11.54
N MET A 41 16.20 5.63 11.91
CA MET A 41 16.75 5.77 13.27
C MET A 41 17.67 7.00 13.38
N ALA A 42 17.53 7.98 12.48
CA ALA A 42 18.21 9.26 12.54
C ALA A 42 17.77 10.11 13.76
N PHE A 43 16.59 9.85 14.32
CA PHE A 43 16.14 10.37 15.62
C PHE A 43 15.92 9.25 16.64
N LEU A 44 16.50 9.41 17.83
CA LEU A 44 16.57 8.37 18.87
C LEU A 44 15.42 8.43 19.89
N ASP A 45 14.47 9.34 19.71
CA ASP A 45 13.30 9.52 20.54
C ASP A 45 12.02 9.50 19.69
N TRP A 46 10.88 9.34 20.37
CA TRP A 46 9.54 9.42 19.81
C TRP A 46 8.59 9.86 20.94
N PRO A 47 7.60 10.74 20.72
CA PRO A 47 7.07 11.21 19.44
C PRO A 47 7.78 12.43 18.82
N LEU A 48 8.68 13.08 19.57
CA LEU A 48 9.47 14.20 19.06
C LEU A 48 10.65 13.70 18.20
N SER A 49 11.46 14.63 17.71
CA SER A 49 12.70 14.35 17.00
C SER A 49 13.83 15.09 17.71
N ASN A 50 14.66 14.36 18.44
CA ASN A 50 15.64 14.82 19.41
C ASN A 50 15.08 15.90 20.36
N GLY A 51 13.91 15.65 20.94
CA GLY A 51 13.24 16.56 21.87
C GLY A 51 12.57 17.79 21.23
N SER A 52 12.53 17.87 19.89
CA SER A 52 11.95 19.01 19.17
C SER A 52 10.95 18.59 18.09
N ILE A 53 9.98 19.45 17.82
CA ILE A 53 9.10 19.38 16.63
C ILE A 53 9.78 19.96 15.37
N ASN A 54 10.86 20.70 15.55
CA ASN A 54 11.72 21.26 14.51
C ASN A 54 13.19 20.97 14.90
N PRO A 55 13.63 19.71 14.78
CA PRO A 55 14.98 19.29 15.19
C PRO A 55 16.08 20.05 14.48
N GLU A 56 17.25 20.17 15.09
CA GLU A 56 18.40 20.76 14.41
C GLU A 56 18.88 19.86 13.26
N GLY A 57 19.26 20.48 12.14
CA GLY A 57 19.88 19.82 11.00
C GLY A 57 18.95 19.05 10.07
N TRP A 58 17.65 18.92 10.35
CA TRP A 58 16.75 18.10 9.51
C TRP A 58 16.48 18.63 8.10
N LEU A 59 16.74 19.92 7.83
CA LEU A 59 16.65 20.48 6.47
C LEU A 59 17.97 20.39 5.71
N THR A 60 19.08 20.07 6.39
CA THR A 60 20.43 20.05 5.82
C THR A 60 21.00 18.64 5.71
N GLU A 61 20.62 17.74 6.63
CA GLU A 61 21.07 16.35 6.68
C GLU A 61 20.01 15.44 6.05
N SER A 62 20.42 14.65 5.05
CA SER A 62 19.48 13.90 4.20
C SER A 62 18.70 12.79 4.91
N ASP A 63 19.34 12.14 5.88
CA ASP A 63 18.75 11.07 6.70
C ASP A 63 17.70 11.64 7.67
N LYS A 64 18.04 12.70 8.40
CA LYS A 64 17.11 13.46 9.25
C LYS A 64 15.97 14.05 8.44
N PHE A 65 16.24 14.60 7.26
CA PHE A 65 15.21 15.11 6.35
C PHE A 65 14.20 14.02 5.98
N ALA A 66 14.70 12.85 5.55
CA ALA A 66 13.86 11.73 5.16
C ALA A 66 13.02 11.21 6.33
N GLU A 67 13.64 10.99 7.50
CA GLU A 67 12.91 10.46 8.66
C GLU A 67 11.90 11.46 9.22
N HIS A 68 12.30 12.72 9.43
CA HIS A 68 11.41 13.74 9.99
C HIS A 68 10.23 14.01 9.05
N SER A 69 10.48 14.11 7.73
CA SER A 69 9.41 14.27 6.74
C SER A 69 8.42 13.11 6.77
N HIS A 70 8.92 11.87 6.91
CA HIS A 70 8.06 10.69 7.03
C HIS A 70 7.22 10.74 8.33
N ARG A 71 7.80 11.12 9.47
CA ARG A 71 7.08 11.29 10.75
C ARG A 71 5.98 12.36 10.65
N LEU A 72 6.27 13.52 10.04
CA LEU A 72 5.32 14.60 9.83
C LEU A 72 4.16 14.18 8.91
N LEU A 73 4.44 13.49 7.81
CA LEU A 73 3.42 12.94 6.92
C LEU A 73 2.56 11.87 7.62
N GLY A 74 3.15 11.10 8.52
CA GLY A 74 2.42 10.14 9.38
C GLY A 74 1.42 10.85 10.28
N MET A 75 1.86 11.93 10.96
CA MET A 75 0.97 12.78 11.76
C MET A 75 -0.14 13.41 10.91
N GLN A 76 0.19 13.90 9.71
CA GLN A 76 -0.78 14.45 8.77
C GLN A 76 -1.86 13.43 8.42
N ILE A 77 -1.50 12.18 8.12
CA ILE A 77 -2.47 11.11 7.86
C ILE A 77 -3.32 10.78 9.09
N GLY A 78 -2.76 10.87 10.30
CA GLY A 78 -3.51 10.79 11.55
C GLY A 78 -4.61 11.84 11.64
N LEU A 79 -4.26 13.12 11.42
CA LEU A 79 -5.21 14.25 11.43
C LEU A 79 -6.28 14.11 10.34
N ILE A 80 -5.88 13.68 9.14
CA ILE A 80 -6.81 13.42 8.03
C ILE A 80 -7.80 12.31 8.41
N SER A 81 -7.33 11.25 9.06
CA SER A 81 -8.17 10.13 9.49
C SER A 81 -9.16 10.55 10.58
N MET A 82 -8.75 11.40 11.53
CA MET A 82 -9.65 12.00 12.52
C MET A 82 -10.71 12.88 11.85
N GLY A 83 -10.32 13.70 10.87
CA GLY A 83 -11.24 14.50 10.07
C GLY A 83 -12.24 13.64 9.29
N LEU A 84 -11.81 12.52 8.70
CA LEU A 84 -12.69 11.56 8.03
C LEU A 84 -13.71 10.95 9.00
N VAL A 85 -13.27 10.54 10.20
CA VAL A 85 -14.17 10.03 11.25
C VAL A 85 -15.20 11.09 11.63
N LEU A 86 -14.77 12.31 11.92
CA LEU A 86 -15.68 13.40 12.31
C LEU A 86 -16.68 13.71 11.19
N TRP A 87 -16.21 13.88 9.95
CA TRP A 87 -17.06 14.23 8.82
C TRP A 87 -18.07 13.14 8.51
N THR A 88 -17.64 11.88 8.44
CA THR A 88 -18.54 10.74 8.21
C THR A 88 -19.50 10.57 9.38
N PHE A 89 -19.06 10.77 10.62
CA PHE A 89 -19.93 10.76 11.79
C PHE A 89 -21.01 11.85 11.73
N LEU A 90 -20.70 13.05 11.25
CA LEU A 90 -21.67 14.14 11.18
C LEU A 90 -22.60 14.07 9.97
N ARG A 91 -22.15 13.54 8.82
CA ARG A 91 -22.85 13.71 7.53
C ARG A 91 -23.22 12.41 6.81
N GLU A 92 -22.59 11.28 7.11
CA GLU A 92 -22.78 10.02 6.37
C GLU A 92 -23.78 9.10 7.09
N SER A 93 -24.89 8.76 6.44
CA SER A 93 -25.93 7.89 7.03
C SER A 93 -25.55 6.40 6.98
N ARG A 94 -24.72 5.97 6.02
CA ARG A 94 -24.31 4.57 5.87
C ARG A 94 -23.37 4.15 7.00
N ALA A 95 -23.87 3.26 7.87
CA ALA A 95 -23.14 2.86 9.08
C ALA A 95 -21.82 2.14 8.78
N TRP A 96 -21.75 1.37 7.70
CA TRP A 96 -20.54 0.66 7.32
C TRP A 96 -19.42 1.61 6.87
N VAL A 97 -19.72 2.72 6.17
CA VAL A 97 -18.73 3.74 5.79
C VAL A 97 -18.15 4.40 7.04
N ARG A 98 -19.00 4.72 8.03
CA ARG A 98 -18.52 5.26 9.32
C ARG A 98 -17.64 4.26 10.07
N LYS A 99 -18.01 2.98 10.10
CA LYS A 99 -17.19 1.92 10.72
C LYS A 99 -15.84 1.79 10.02
N MET A 100 -15.79 1.94 8.71
CA MET A 100 -14.52 1.94 7.95
C MET A 100 -13.64 3.15 8.28
N ALA A 101 -14.21 4.35 8.46
CA ALA A 101 -13.44 5.52 8.90
C ALA A 101 -12.85 5.31 10.30
N TRP A 102 -13.60 4.70 11.23
CA TRP A 102 -13.08 4.33 12.54
C TRP A 102 -11.99 3.26 12.47
N ALA A 103 -12.18 2.22 11.64
CA ALA A 103 -11.17 1.19 11.42
C ALA A 103 -9.88 1.78 10.82
N LEU A 104 -10.00 2.73 9.89
CA LEU A 104 -8.87 3.48 9.33
C LEU A 104 -8.12 4.23 10.43
N LEU A 105 -8.83 5.01 11.26
CA LEU A 105 -8.19 5.76 12.36
C LEU A 105 -7.49 4.82 13.35
N ALA A 106 -8.15 3.73 13.76
CA ALA A 106 -7.57 2.75 14.67
C ALA A 106 -6.29 2.13 14.08
N LEU A 107 -6.30 1.78 12.79
CA LEU A 107 -5.14 1.23 12.11
C LEU A 107 -4.01 2.26 11.98
N VAL A 108 -4.30 3.53 11.65
CA VAL A 108 -3.29 4.59 11.57
C VAL A 108 -2.65 4.86 12.93
N VAL A 109 -3.44 4.89 14.01
CA VAL A 109 -2.91 5.01 15.38
C VAL A 109 -2.02 3.82 15.70
N PHE A 110 -2.47 2.60 15.40
CA PHE A 110 -1.67 1.39 15.60
C PHE A 110 -0.35 1.45 14.82
N GLN A 111 -0.34 1.94 13.58
CA GLN A 111 0.87 2.10 12.77
C GLN A 111 1.84 3.13 13.36
N GLY A 112 1.32 4.26 13.87
CA GLY A 112 2.12 5.27 14.57
C GLY A 112 2.75 4.73 15.85
N LEU A 113 1.98 3.98 16.65
CA LEU A 113 2.47 3.31 17.86
C LEU A 113 3.52 2.25 17.55
N LEU A 114 3.30 1.44 16.50
CA LEU A 114 4.25 0.43 16.07
C LEU A 114 5.56 1.06 15.60
N GLY A 115 5.49 2.14 14.81
CA GLY A 115 6.67 2.91 14.39
C GLY A 115 7.43 3.52 15.57
N GLY A 116 6.72 4.13 16.54
CA GLY A 116 7.33 4.71 17.73
C GLY A 116 7.94 3.67 18.68
N ALA A 117 7.23 2.55 18.90
CA ALA A 117 7.71 1.46 19.73
C ALA A 117 9.03 0.87 19.22
N ARG A 118 9.21 0.81 17.89
CA ARG A 118 10.49 0.42 17.29
C ARG A 118 11.64 1.32 17.76
N VAL A 119 11.46 2.64 17.69
CA VAL A 119 12.50 3.62 18.10
C VAL A 119 12.83 3.47 19.58
N LEU A 120 11.80 3.34 20.43
CA LEU A 120 11.98 3.21 21.88
C LEU A 120 12.66 1.89 22.28
N PHE A 121 12.38 0.77 21.59
CA PHE A 121 13.03 -0.51 21.91
C PHE A 121 14.50 -0.54 21.51
N ASP A 122 14.87 0.17 20.45
CA ASP A 122 16.28 0.34 20.10
C ASP A 122 17.00 1.19 21.15
N GLN A 123 16.40 2.29 21.60
CA GLN A 123 16.96 3.15 22.66
C GLN A 123 17.24 2.37 23.96
N LEU A 124 16.42 1.37 24.29
CA LEU A 124 16.61 0.50 25.45
C LEU A 124 17.69 -0.58 25.25
N ASN A 125 18.41 -0.57 24.12
CA ASN A 125 19.44 -1.53 23.72
C ASN A 125 18.98 -3.00 23.82
N THR A 126 17.71 -3.26 23.50
CA THR A 126 17.14 -4.61 23.53
C THR A 126 17.62 -5.50 22.37
N LEU A 127 18.63 -5.06 21.61
CA LEU A 127 19.09 -5.63 20.34
C LEU A 127 17.94 -5.81 19.33
N ALA A 128 16.88 -4.99 19.44
CA ALA A 128 15.71 -5.05 18.58
C ALA A 128 16.13 -5.03 17.11
N GLU A 129 16.99 -4.09 16.70
CA GLU A 129 17.36 -3.86 15.28
C GLU A 129 17.89 -5.06 14.51
N SER A 130 18.54 -6.01 15.18
CA SER A 130 19.14 -7.19 14.55
C SER A 130 18.37 -8.47 14.81
N ASN A 131 17.31 -8.43 15.64
CA ASN A 131 16.55 -9.60 16.02
C ASN A 131 15.25 -9.75 15.20
N LEU A 132 14.64 -10.93 15.31
CA LEU A 132 13.39 -11.24 14.61
C LEU A 132 12.27 -10.27 14.97
N VAL A 133 12.28 -9.69 16.18
CA VAL A 133 11.23 -8.77 16.65
C VAL A 133 11.27 -7.47 15.84
N ALA A 134 12.40 -6.81 15.63
CA ALA A 134 12.37 -5.60 14.78
C ALA A 134 12.01 -5.90 13.34
N GLN A 135 12.42 -7.05 12.79
CA GLN A 135 12.00 -7.46 11.45
C GLN A 135 10.48 -7.63 11.37
N LEU A 136 9.85 -8.21 12.40
CA LEU A 136 8.40 -8.31 12.49
C LEU A 136 7.73 -6.94 12.57
N PHE A 137 8.26 -5.99 13.34
CA PHE A 137 7.74 -4.62 13.40
C PHE A 137 7.84 -3.95 12.01
N LEU A 138 9.01 -3.99 11.38
CA LEU A 138 9.22 -3.41 10.05
C LEU A 138 8.26 -3.99 8.99
N VAL A 139 8.13 -5.31 8.94
CA VAL A 139 7.24 -6.00 7.99
C VAL A 139 5.77 -5.72 8.32
N ALA A 140 5.38 -5.68 9.60
CA ALA A 140 4.02 -5.36 10.04
C ALA A 140 3.67 -3.89 9.75
N HIS A 141 4.63 -2.96 9.86
CA HIS A 141 4.46 -1.57 9.46
C HIS A 141 4.27 -1.45 7.94
N ALA A 142 5.16 -2.06 7.15
CA ALA A 142 5.05 -2.03 5.70
C ALA A 142 3.73 -2.64 5.20
N SER A 143 3.30 -3.77 5.78
CA SER A 143 2.05 -4.45 5.42
C SER A 143 0.82 -3.69 5.94
N GLY A 144 0.89 -3.09 7.13
CA GLY A 144 -0.17 -2.28 7.70
C GLY A 144 -0.46 -1.02 6.89
N ALA A 145 0.58 -0.38 6.35
CA ALA A 145 0.43 0.75 5.43
C ALA A 145 -0.37 0.39 4.17
N MET A 146 -0.23 -0.84 3.65
CA MET A 146 -1.04 -1.34 2.52
C MET A 146 -2.52 -1.51 2.89
N LEU A 147 -2.82 -1.90 4.13
CA LEU A 147 -4.20 -1.98 4.63
C LEU A 147 -4.82 -0.59 4.83
N VAL A 148 -4.03 0.39 5.30
CA VAL A 148 -4.45 1.81 5.35
C VAL A 148 -4.83 2.31 3.96
N LEU A 149 -3.99 2.06 2.95
CA LEU A 149 -4.29 2.41 1.56
C LEU A 149 -5.58 1.74 1.07
N THR A 150 -5.75 0.45 1.34
CA THR A 150 -6.95 -0.33 0.98
C THR A 150 -8.22 0.26 1.58
N LEU A 151 -8.20 0.64 2.86
CA LEU A 151 -9.32 1.29 3.54
C LEU A 151 -9.62 2.67 2.93
N LEU A 152 -8.61 3.49 2.69
CA LEU A 152 -8.78 4.80 2.05
C LEU A 152 -9.38 4.70 0.64
N VAL A 153 -8.89 3.76 -0.17
CA VAL A 153 -9.44 3.49 -1.51
C VAL A 153 -10.91 3.08 -1.41
N SER A 154 -11.25 2.21 -0.47
CA SER A 154 -12.64 1.76 -0.24
C SER A 154 -13.56 2.92 0.13
N ILE A 155 -13.16 3.75 1.10
CA ILE A 155 -13.93 4.92 1.54
C ILE A 155 -14.08 5.90 0.38
N THR A 156 -13.03 6.12 -0.41
CA THR A 156 -13.06 6.99 -1.59
C THR A 156 -14.07 6.51 -2.62
N PHE A 157 -14.07 5.21 -2.94
CA PHE A 157 -15.07 4.64 -3.85
C PHE A 157 -16.48 4.75 -3.26
N ALA A 158 -16.67 4.44 -1.97
CA ALA A 158 -17.96 4.54 -1.29
C ALA A 158 -18.55 5.97 -1.30
N CYS A 159 -17.69 6.98 -1.29
CA CYS A 159 -18.05 8.40 -1.35
C CYS A 159 -18.15 8.95 -2.79
N SER A 160 -17.81 8.15 -3.80
CA SER A 160 -17.83 8.59 -5.20
C SER A 160 -19.26 8.72 -5.74
N LYS A 161 -19.45 9.63 -6.70
CA LYS A 161 -20.75 9.81 -7.38
C LYS A 161 -21.21 8.52 -8.05
N SER A 162 -20.30 7.78 -8.71
CA SER A 162 -20.61 6.51 -9.39
C SER A 162 -21.11 5.43 -8.43
N TRP A 163 -20.58 5.37 -7.20
CA TRP A 163 -21.08 4.46 -6.18
C TRP A 163 -22.50 4.84 -5.76
N ILE A 164 -22.69 6.09 -5.35
CA ILE A 164 -23.95 6.56 -4.75
C ILE A 164 -25.10 6.52 -5.76
N SER A 165 -24.85 6.90 -7.02
CA SER A 165 -25.85 6.86 -8.09
C SER A 165 -26.20 5.45 -8.60
N ASN A 166 -25.50 4.41 -8.12
CA ASN A 166 -25.72 3.01 -8.51
C ASN A 166 -25.66 2.76 -10.03
N HIS A 167 -24.79 3.47 -10.74
CA HIS A 167 -24.70 3.40 -12.21
C HIS A 167 -23.86 2.22 -12.75
N PHE A 168 -23.28 1.37 -11.89
CA PHE A 168 -22.45 0.27 -12.37
C PHE A 168 -23.30 -0.83 -13.02
N GLN A 169 -22.98 -1.13 -14.27
CA GLN A 169 -23.54 -2.31 -14.94
C GLN A 169 -22.61 -3.49 -14.70
N PHE A 170 -23.15 -4.64 -14.30
CA PHE A 170 -22.39 -5.84 -14.02
C PHE A 170 -22.77 -6.98 -14.97
N PRO A 171 -21.85 -7.94 -15.22
CA PRO A 171 -22.20 -9.21 -15.86
C PRO A 171 -23.29 -9.98 -15.10
N GLU A 172 -23.80 -11.04 -15.72
CA GLU A 172 -24.69 -12.01 -15.07
C GLU A 172 -24.11 -12.54 -13.75
N ASP A 173 -24.99 -12.96 -12.84
CA ASP A 173 -24.60 -13.22 -11.45
C ASP A 173 -23.53 -14.30 -11.29
N ALA A 174 -23.63 -15.40 -12.05
CA ALA A 174 -22.62 -16.46 -12.02
C ALA A 174 -21.24 -15.93 -12.43
N GLU A 175 -21.19 -15.15 -13.51
CA GLU A 175 -19.95 -14.57 -14.03
C GLU A 175 -19.40 -13.50 -13.08
N ARG A 176 -20.27 -12.65 -12.53
CA ARG A 176 -19.90 -11.66 -11.51
C ARG A 176 -19.28 -12.31 -10.28
N VAL A 177 -19.85 -13.42 -9.78
CA VAL A 177 -19.30 -14.16 -8.64
C VAL A 177 -17.93 -14.75 -8.99
N SER A 178 -17.77 -15.30 -10.19
CA SER A 178 -16.49 -15.82 -10.70
C SER A 178 -15.42 -14.73 -10.76
N LEU A 179 -15.72 -13.58 -11.39
CA LEU A 179 -14.83 -12.42 -11.47
C LEU A 179 -14.48 -11.87 -10.10
N LYS A 180 -15.46 -11.77 -9.20
CA LYS A 180 -15.24 -11.33 -7.82
C LYS A 180 -14.25 -12.24 -7.11
N ARG A 181 -14.42 -13.57 -7.18
CA ARG A 181 -13.48 -14.54 -6.59
C ARG A 181 -12.07 -14.38 -7.17
N LEU A 182 -11.96 -14.26 -8.49
CA LEU A 182 -10.67 -14.06 -9.15
C LEU A 182 -9.99 -12.76 -8.71
N ALA A 183 -10.74 -11.66 -8.60
CA ALA A 183 -10.23 -10.37 -8.15
C ALA A 183 -9.75 -10.42 -6.67
N TRP A 184 -10.47 -11.13 -5.80
CA TRP A 184 -10.02 -11.41 -4.43
C TRP A 184 -8.73 -12.23 -4.39
N VAL A 185 -8.64 -13.29 -5.18
CA VAL A 185 -7.40 -14.10 -5.29
C VAL A 185 -6.23 -13.23 -5.77
N ALA A 186 -6.45 -12.38 -6.78
CA ALA A 186 -5.45 -11.44 -7.28
C ALA A 186 -5.02 -10.41 -6.22
N TYR A 187 -5.97 -9.84 -5.47
CA TYR A 187 -5.69 -8.91 -4.38
C TYR A 187 -4.84 -9.57 -3.29
N LEU A 188 -5.25 -10.75 -2.82
CA LEU A 188 -4.53 -11.49 -1.77
C LEU A 188 -3.13 -11.93 -2.25
N ALA A 189 -3.01 -12.43 -3.47
CA ALA A 189 -1.72 -12.78 -4.06
C ALA A 189 -0.79 -11.57 -4.18
N THR A 190 -1.32 -10.40 -4.56
CA THR A 190 -0.55 -9.15 -4.60
C THR A 190 -0.11 -8.72 -3.20
N PHE A 191 -0.98 -8.85 -2.20
CA PHE A 191 -0.65 -8.56 -0.81
C PHE A 191 0.47 -9.48 -0.30
N VAL A 192 0.39 -10.79 -0.58
CA VAL A 192 1.44 -11.77 -0.25
C VAL A 192 2.75 -11.45 -0.95
N GLN A 193 2.71 -11.03 -2.22
CA GLN A 193 3.89 -10.61 -2.97
C GLN A 193 4.58 -9.39 -2.34
N ILE A 194 3.79 -8.40 -1.89
CA ILE A 194 4.30 -7.23 -1.16
C ILE A 194 4.88 -7.64 0.19
N PHE A 195 4.20 -8.52 0.92
CA PHE A 195 4.69 -9.08 2.19
C PHE A 195 6.04 -9.77 2.01
N MET A 196 6.20 -10.65 1.01
CA MET A 196 7.48 -11.30 0.69
C MET A 196 8.54 -10.26 0.31
N GLY A 197 8.17 -9.22 -0.43
CA GLY A 197 9.07 -8.10 -0.77
C GLY A 197 9.53 -7.32 0.46
N ALA A 198 8.65 -7.08 1.42
CA ALA A 198 8.98 -6.43 2.69
C ALA A 198 9.93 -7.30 3.52
N VAL A 199 9.66 -8.60 3.65
CA VAL A 199 10.56 -9.55 4.32
C VAL A 199 11.94 -9.54 3.65
N MET A 200 12.01 -9.68 2.33
CA MET A 200 13.26 -9.63 1.57
C MET A 200 14.03 -8.33 1.81
N ARG A 201 13.33 -7.20 1.83
CA ARG A 201 13.92 -5.87 2.03
C ARG A 201 14.50 -5.72 3.43
N HIS A 202 13.77 -6.11 4.46
CA HIS A 202 14.18 -5.96 5.86
C HIS A 202 15.18 -7.03 6.31
N ALA A 203 15.27 -8.15 5.59
CA ALA A 203 16.37 -9.11 5.70
C ALA A 203 17.63 -8.72 4.91
N ASP A 204 17.65 -7.51 4.33
CA ASP A 204 18.70 -6.99 3.45
C ASP A 204 19.06 -7.88 2.23
N ALA A 205 18.13 -8.76 1.83
CA ALA A 205 18.32 -9.75 0.77
C ALA A 205 18.08 -9.22 -0.66
N GLY A 206 17.81 -7.92 -0.83
CA GLY A 206 17.45 -7.32 -2.12
C GLY A 206 18.51 -7.39 -3.23
N LEU A 207 19.77 -7.73 -2.92
CA LEU A 207 20.83 -8.03 -3.89
C LEU A 207 21.41 -9.44 -3.76
N ALA A 208 20.75 -10.33 -3.00
CA ALA A 208 21.19 -11.72 -2.88
C ALA A 208 21.28 -12.44 -4.24
N ILE A 209 20.45 -12.02 -5.21
CA ILE A 209 20.58 -12.34 -6.62
C ILE A 209 20.78 -11.03 -7.39
N ALA A 210 22.03 -10.66 -7.64
CA ALA A 210 22.40 -9.36 -8.20
C ALA A 210 22.28 -9.28 -9.74
N ARG A 211 21.49 -10.17 -10.35
CA ARG A 211 21.27 -10.24 -11.81
C ARG A 211 19.80 -10.43 -12.12
N PHE A 212 19.38 -9.92 -13.27
CA PHE A 212 18.04 -10.08 -13.82
C PHE A 212 18.11 -10.06 -15.35
N PRO A 213 17.47 -11.01 -16.07
CA PRO A 213 16.56 -12.05 -15.59
C PRO A 213 17.24 -13.37 -15.16
N LEU A 214 18.55 -13.52 -15.31
CA LEU A 214 19.25 -14.72 -14.81
C LEU A 214 19.47 -14.64 -13.29
N ALA A 215 19.77 -15.77 -12.65
CA ALA A 215 20.19 -15.83 -11.25
C ALA A 215 21.72 -15.98 -11.11
N ASN A 216 22.40 -16.47 -12.15
CA ASN A 216 23.86 -16.55 -12.26
C ASN A 216 24.32 -16.28 -13.71
N GLU A 217 25.48 -16.80 -14.13
CA GLU A 217 26.03 -16.61 -15.48
C GLU A 217 25.26 -17.31 -16.59
N SER A 218 24.64 -18.45 -16.29
CA SER A 218 24.10 -19.35 -17.32
C SER A 218 22.67 -19.82 -17.03
N SER A 219 22.14 -19.58 -15.83
CA SER A 219 20.88 -20.14 -15.38
C SER A 219 19.98 -19.15 -14.64
N VAL A 220 18.68 -19.37 -14.74
CA VAL A 220 17.64 -18.72 -13.93
C VAL A 220 17.54 -19.31 -12.52
N ILE A 221 18.17 -20.46 -12.26
CA ILE A 221 18.20 -21.12 -10.95
C ILE A 221 19.48 -20.71 -10.21
N PRO A 222 19.42 -20.31 -8.93
CA PRO A 222 20.60 -20.00 -8.12
C PRO A 222 21.57 -21.18 -8.00
N ALA A 223 22.87 -20.88 -7.92
CA ALA A 223 23.92 -21.90 -7.77
C ALA A 223 24.06 -22.43 -6.33
N TYR A 224 23.58 -21.66 -5.34
CA TYR A 224 23.59 -22.01 -3.93
C TYR A 224 22.32 -21.49 -3.25
N TRP A 225 22.02 -22.03 -2.07
CA TRP A 225 20.82 -21.69 -1.33
C TRP A 225 21.15 -21.31 0.11
N ASN A 226 20.66 -20.15 0.52
CA ASN A 226 20.57 -19.69 1.90
C ASN A 226 19.28 -18.86 2.04
N PHE A 227 19.00 -18.33 3.23
CA PHE A 227 17.76 -17.56 3.44
C PHE A 227 17.62 -16.39 2.47
N ALA A 228 18.66 -15.58 2.29
CA ALA A 228 18.63 -14.38 1.44
C ALA A 228 18.38 -14.71 -0.04
N VAL A 229 19.08 -15.72 -0.58
CA VAL A 229 18.86 -16.18 -1.96
C VAL A 229 17.47 -16.80 -2.11
N SER A 230 17.02 -17.58 -1.12
CA SER A 230 15.71 -18.25 -1.16
C SER A 230 14.56 -17.25 -1.17
N ILE A 231 14.57 -16.23 -0.29
CA ILE A 231 13.50 -15.23 -0.26
C ILE A 231 13.51 -14.34 -1.50
N HIS A 232 14.70 -13.99 -2.02
CA HIS A 232 14.81 -13.22 -3.26
C HIS A 232 14.30 -14.03 -4.46
N PHE A 233 14.72 -15.29 -4.59
CA PHE A 233 14.21 -16.17 -5.64
C PHE A 233 12.70 -16.39 -5.53
N ALA A 234 12.18 -16.64 -4.33
CA ALA A 234 10.76 -16.80 -4.07
C ALA A 234 9.96 -15.54 -4.45
N HIS A 235 10.47 -14.34 -4.13
CA HIS A 235 9.86 -13.09 -4.57
C HIS A 235 9.80 -13.01 -6.11
N ARG A 236 10.87 -13.39 -6.82
CA ARG A 236 10.89 -13.38 -8.30
C ARG A 236 9.92 -14.37 -8.92
N VAL A 237 9.85 -15.60 -8.40
CA VAL A 237 8.89 -16.63 -8.85
C VAL A 237 7.46 -16.20 -8.54
N GLY A 238 7.21 -15.67 -7.35
CA GLY A 238 5.92 -15.10 -6.96
C GLY A 238 5.48 -13.97 -7.90
N ALA A 239 6.40 -13.09 -8.31
CA ALA A 239 6.11 -12.03 -9.27
C ALA A 239 5.69 -12.57 -10.65
N LEU A 240 6.32 -13.66 -11.12
CA LEU A 240 5.93 -14.33 -12.37
C LEU A 240 4.52 -14.94 -12.27
N ILE A 241 4.25 -15.69 -11.19
CA ILE A 241 2.93 -16.29 -10.93
C ILE A 241 1.86 -15.20 -10.85
N LEU A 242 2.14 -14.12 -10.12
CA LEU A 242 1.25 -12.99 -9.99
C LEU A 242 1.01 -12.32 -11.35
N THR A 243 2.04 -12.15 -12.18
CA THR A 243 1.91 -11.58 -13.53
C THR A 243 0.93 -12.40 -14.36
N VAL A 244 1.06 -13.73 -14.38
CA VAL A 244 0.12 -14.61 -15.10
C VAL A 244 -1.30 -14.49 -14.58
N LEU A 245 -1.49 -14.49 -13.26
CA LEU A 245 -2.79 -14.32 -12.62
C LEU A 245 -3.44 -12.98 -12.98
N LEU A 246 -2.66 -11.90 -12.98
CA LEU A 246 -3.16 -10.56 -13.32
C LEU A 246 -3.48 -10.41 -14.80
N LEU A 247 -2.68 -11.00 -15.69
CA LEU A 247 -2.99 -11.04 -17.13
C LEU A 247 -4.28 -11.83 -17.39
N TYR A 248 -4.52 -12.92 -16.66
CA TYR A 248 -5.78 -13.66 -16.73
C TYR A 248 -6.98 -12.84 -16.23
N LEU A 249 -6.82 -12.10 -15.12
CA LEU A 249 -7.84 -11.16 -14.63
C LEU A 249 -8.12 -10.05 -15.64
N VAL A 250 -7.08 -9.44 -16.22
CA VAL A 250 -7.17 -8.43 -17.29
C VAL A 250 -7.97 -8.96 -18.47
N TRP A 251 -7.63 -10.16 -18.97
CA TRP A 251 -8.35 -10.79 -20.07
C TRP A 251 -9.83 -11.03 -19.75
N ARG A 252 -10.13 -11.56 -18.55
CA ARG A 252 -11.51 -11.78 -18.10
C ARG A 252 -12.31 -10.47 -18.02
N LEU A 253 -11.73 -9.41 -17.46
CA LEU A 253 -12.39 -8.10 -17.37
C LEU A 253 -12.63 -7.51 -18.78
N LEU A 254 -11.67 -7.63 -19.70
CA LEU A 254 -11.80 -7.10 -21.06
C LEU A 254 -12.92 -7.78 -21.88
N LYS A 255 -13.28 -9.03 -21.57
CA LYS A 255 -14.48 -9.67 -22.17
C LYS A 255 -15.77 -8.91 -21.87
N HIS A 256 -15.80 -8.13 -20.80
CA HIS A 256 -16.97 -7.37 -20.35
C HIS A 256 -16.81 -5.85 -20.60
N ARG A 257 -15.82 -5.43 -21.39
CA ARG A 257 -15.51 -4.01 -21.65
C ARG A 257 -16.67 -3.18 -22.21
N ALA A 258 -17.64 -3.83 -22.86
CA ALA A 258 -18.81 -3.18 -23.44
C ALA A 258 -19.92 -2.90 -22.41
N LEU A 259 -19.90 -3.56 -21.24
CA LEU A 259 -20.93 -3.39 -20.20
C LEU A 259 -20.74 -2.07 -19.45
N ASP A 260 -19.52 -1.77 -19.01
CA ASP A 260 -19.22 -0.57 -18.24
C ASP A 260 -17.76 -0.15 -18.48
N LYS A 261 -17.50 1.16 -18.43
CA LYS A 261 -16.16 1.74 -18.59
C LYS A 261 -15.16 1.20 -17.57
N ILE A 262 -15.60 0.75 -16.38
CA ILE A 262 -14.71 0.12 -15.39
C ILE A 262 -14.03 -1.14 -15.95
N PHE A 263 -14.73 -1.95 -16.76
CA PHE A 263 -14.20 -3.17 -17.36
C PHE A 263 -13.21 -2.91 -18.50
N PHE A 264 -13.07 -1.65 -18.92
CA PHE A 264 -12.03 -1.21 -19.85
C PHE A 264 -10.89 -0.48 -19.11
N ARG A 265 -11.22 0.39 -18.16
CA ARG A 265 -10.25 1.23 -17.44
C ARG A 265 -9.35 0.44 -16.48
N PHE A 266 -9.93 -0.44 -15.66
CA PHE A 266 -9.13 -1.23 -14.70
C PHE A 266 -8.14 -2.16 -15.39
N PRO A 267 -8.50 -2.90 -16.46
CA PRO A 267 -7.54 -3.75 -17.16
C PRO A 267 -6.35 -2.98 -17.75
N ILE A 268 -6.60 -1.80 -18.33
CA ILE A 268 -5.54 -0.92 -18.82
C ILE A 268 -4.65 -0.46 -17.67
N LEU A 269 -5.25 0.02 -16.57
CA LEU A 269 -4.50 0.48 -15.41
C LEU A 269 -3.65 -0.64 -14.80
N ILE A 270 -4.22 -1.83 -14.60
CA ILE A 270 -3.49 -3.01 -14.12
C ILE A 270 -2.32 -3.32 -15.04
N SER A 271 -2.53 -3.34 -16.37
CA SER A 271 -1.48 -3.68 -17.34
C SER A 271 -0.33 -2.66 -17.33
N VAL A 272 -0.65 -1.36 -17.29
CA VAL A 272 0.36 -0.29 -17.23
C VAL A 272 1.14 -0.34 -15.92
N VAL A 273 0.45 -0.41 -14.79
CA VAL A 273 1.08 -0.40 -13.47
C VAL A 273 1.90 -1.67 -13.24
N LEU A 274 1.42 -2.84 -13.70
CA LEU A 274 2.17 -4.10 -13.66
C LEU A 274 3.45 -4.03 -14.50
N SER A 275 3.38 -3.45 -15.71
CA SER A 275 4.55 -3.28 -16.58
C SER A 275 5.61 -2.39 -15.91
N LEU A 276 5.17 -1.28 -15.31
CA LEU A 276 6.04 -0.41 -14.51
C LEU A 276 6.62 -1.16 -13.31
N GLN A 277 5.83 -2.00 -12.63
CA GLN A 277 6.28 -2.74 -11.46
C GLN A 277 7.40 -3.74 -11.80
N VAL A 278 7.24 -4.49 -12.89
CA VAL A 278 8.26 -5.44 -13.38
C VAL A 278 9.52 -4.68 -13.79
N TYR A 279 9.38 -3.59 -14.55
CA TYR A 279 10.51 -2.75 -14.95
C TYR A 279 11.25 -2.19 -13.74
N LEU A 280 10.55 -1.62 -12.76
CA LEU A 280 11.16 -1.05 -11.55
C LEU A 280 11.82 -2.12 -10.67
N GLY A 281 11.28 -3.35 -10.66
CA GLY A 281 11.91 -4.48 -9.98
C GLY A 281 13.26 -4.84 -10.60
N ALA A 282 13.31 -4.93 -11.93
CA ALA A 282 14.56 -5.14 -12.67
C ALA A 282 15.53 -3.96 -12.48
N LEU A 283 15.04 -2.73 -12.59
CA LEU A 283 15.83 -1.51 -12.42
C LEU A 283 16.46 -1.44 -11.02
N THR A 284 15.76 -1.89 -9.98
CA THR A 284 16.30 -1.94 -8.62
C THR A 284 17.53 -2.85 -8.55
N ILE A 285 17.55 -3.96 -9.28
CA ILE A 285 18.71 -4.87 -9.35
C ILE A 285 19.82 -4.24 -10.20
N TRP A 286 19.50 -3.76 -11.40
CA TRP A 286 20.47 -3.18 -12.34
C TRP A 286 21.16 -1.91 -11.80
N THR A 287 20.50 -1.17 -10.92
CA THR A 287 21.04 0.03 -10.26
C THR A 287 21.59 -0.26 -8.86
N ALA A 288 21.83 -1.54 -8.53
CA ALA A 288 22.39 -1.97 -7.24
C ALA A 288 21.65 -1.40 -6.02
N LYS A 289 20.31 -1.53 -5.99
CA LYS A 289 19.41 -0.98 -4.97
C LYS A 289 19.48 0.56 -4.85
N ASN A 290 19.53 1.28 -5.97
CA ASN A 290 19.40 2.74 -5.92
C ASN A 290 18.13 3.15 -5.13
N PRO A 291 18.23 4.06 -4.15
CA PRO A 291 17.12 4.37 -3.25
C PRO A 291 15.86 4.85 -3.96
N TYR A 292 15.98 5.61 -5.05
CA TYR A 292 14.84 6.09 -5.81
C TYR A 292 14.14 4.95 -6.56
N SER A 293 14.90 4.07 -7.21
CA SER A 293 14.33 2.92 -7.90
C SER A 293 13.61 1.97 -6.94
N ALA A 294 14.23 1.65 -5.79
CA ALA A 294 13.63 0.81 -4.76
C ALA A 294 12.35 1.43 -4.15
N THR A 295 12.36 2.75 -3.92
CA THR A 295 11.18 3.49 -3.43
C THR A 295 10.06 3.52 -4.46
N MET A 296 10.38 3.76 -5.74
CA MET A 296 9.41 3.70 -6.82
C MET A 296 8.81 2.30 -6.99
N HIS A 297 9.63 1.24 -6.91
CA HIS A 297 9.15 -0.13 -6.97
C HIS A 297 8.17 -0.45 -5.82
N HIS A 298 8.44 0.04 -4.61
CA HIS A 298 7.50 -0.07 -3.49
C HIS A 298 6.20 0.70 -3.78
N LEU A 299 6.31 1.97 -4.18
CA LEU A 299 5.14 2.84 -4.39
C LEU A 299 4.23 2.34 -5.52
N VAL A 300 4.81 1.92 -6.65
CA VAL A 300 4.06 1.37 -7.79
C VAL A 300 3.41 0.02 -7.41
N GLY A 301 4.06 -0.77 -6.56
CA GLY A 301 3.46 -1.97 -5.98
C GLY A 301 2.20 -1.66 -5.16
N ALA A 302 2.24 -0.58 -4.38
CA ALA A 302 1.08 -0.11 -3.63
C ALA A 302 -0.06 0.37 -4.56
N PHE A 303 0.27 1.04 -5.67
CA PHE A 303 -0.72 1.43 -6.69
C PHE A 303 -1.33 0.24 -7.42
N LEU A 304 -0.54 -0.81 -7.67
CA LEU A 304 -1.04 -2.05 -8.24
C LEU A 304 -2.07 -2.71 -7.30
N LEU A 305 -1.71 -2.82 -6.01
CA LEU A 305 -2.62 -3.33 -4.97
C LEU A 305 -3.91 -2.50 -4.90
N ALA A 306 -3.80 -1.16 -4.84
CA ALA A 306 -4.94 -0.25 -4.81
C ALA A 306 -5.86 -0.39 -6.05
N THR A 307 -5.26 -0.58 -7.22
CA THR A 307 -6.00 -0.78 -8.47
C THR A 307 -6.78 -2.08 -8.45
N ILE A 308 -6.14 -3.19 -8.07
CA ILE A 308 -6.79 -4.51 -7.99
C ILE A 308 -7.86 -4.49 -6.90
N TRP A 309 -7.59 -3.85 -5.77
CA TRP A 309 -8.55 -3.67 -4.70
C TRP A 309 -9.77 -2.86 -5.16
N GLY A 310 -9.56 -1.77 -5.91
CA GLY A 310 -10.65 -0.94 -6.42
C GLY A 310 -11.68 -1.74 -7.22
N ILE A 311 -11.23 -2.56 -8.18
CA ILE A 311 -12.15 -3.43 -8.94
C ILE A 311 -12.75 -4.53 -8.05
N THR A 312 -11.98 -5.09 -7.12
CA THR A 312 -12.47 -6.10 -6.15
C THR A 312 -13.59 -5.54 -5.28
N PHE A 313 -13.44 -4.32 -4.79
CA PHE A 313 -14.39 -3.63 -3.95
C PHE A 313 -15.69 -3.31 -4.72
N ILE A 314 -15.58 -2.80 -5.95
CA ILE A 314 -16.73 -2.55 -6.83
C ILE A 314 -17.49 -3.85 -7.12
N LEU A 315 -16.79 -4.93 -7.49
CA LEU A 315 -17.41 -6.24 -7.76
C LEU A 315 -18.09 -6.82 -6.51
N SER A 316 -17.57 -6.50 -5.32
CA SER A 316 -18.09 -6.98 -4.02
C SER A 316 -19.29 -6.20 -3.49
N ARG A 317 -19.69 -5.10 -4.14
CA ARG A 317 -20.86 -4.30 -3.77
C ARG A 317 -22.13 -5.18 -3.70
N SER A 318 -22.83 -5.18 -2.57
CA SER A 318 -24.13 -5.86 -2.46
C SER A 318 -25.18 -5.18 -3.37
N ARG A 319 -26.06 -5.97 -4.00
CA ARG A 319 -27.21 -5.44 -4.76
C ARG A 319 -28.33 -4.90 -3.85
N VAL A 320 -28.34 -5.31 -2.59
CA VAL A 320 -29.44 -5.03 -1.66
C VAL A 320 -29.25 -3.63 -1.09
N SER A 321 -30.29 -2.80 -1.29
CA SER A 321 -30.52 -1.46 -0.74
C SER A 321 -29.80 -1.20 0.60
N GLU A 322 -28.75 -0.39 0.55
CA GLU A 322 -28.13 0.25 1.72
C GLU A 322 -28.89 1.48 2.18
#